data_AF-A0A4U0VM11-F1
#
_entry.id   AF-A0A4U0VM11-F1
#
_cell.length_a   1.000
_cell.length_b   1.000
_cell.length_c   1.000
_cell.angle_alpha   90.00
_cell.angle_beta   90.00
_cell.angle_gamma   90.00
#
_symmetry.space_group_name_H-M   'P 1'
#
loop_
_entity.id
_entity.type
_entity.pdbx_description
1 polymer ?
#
loop_
_entity_poly.entity_id
_entity_poly.type
_entity_poly.pdbx_seq_one_letter_code
_entity_poly.pdbx_strand_id
1 'polypeptide(L)'
;MGVNGLRKKLARKCHGDVLEVSCGTGRNLGYYDIDGEGAKVESLGFIDLSPQMVDVCQKKWAALFGSKMAQQKLKPGLKLRFMTGSALGDMPLAPSGKKYDTIIQTMGLCSTASPAELVENMARHLDTSNPDSRILLLEHGRSYLPWLNRVLDNSAEKHAELHGCWFNREIGELVEQAALHSGLEVVSERRHHFGTTWVFELKPTEDAVKKAQAGLPPVATPQTEKGEKQGWLSKLGWT
;
A
#
# COMPACT_ATOMS: atom_id res chain seq x y z
N MET A 1 -2.90 -23.20 0.13
CA MET A 1 -3.27 -21.97 0.86
C MET A 1 -4.22 -21.17 -0.03
N GLY A 2 -5.41 -20.83 0.45
CA GLY A 2 -6.38 -20.06 -0.35
C GLY A 2 -6.05 -18.56 -0.40
N VAL A 3 -6.74 -17.83 -1.28
CA VAL A 3 -6.57 -16.38 -1.51
C VAL A 3 -6.65 -15.56 -0.22
N ASN A 4 -7.59 -15.87 0.68
CA ASN A 4 -7.70 -15.17 1.97
C ASN A 4 -6.46 -15.34 2.86
N GLY A 5 -5.82 -16.51 2.81
CA GLY A 5 -4.56 -16.74 3.52
C GLY A 5 -3.40 -15.92 2.94
N LEU A 6 -3.39 -15.72 1.61
CA LEU A 6 -2.41 -14.86 0.95
C LEU A 6 -2.65 -13.37 1.27
N ARG A 7 -3.91 -12.92 1.22
CA ARG A 7 -4.33 -11.58 1.68
C ARG A 7 -3.84 -11.31 3.10
N LYS A 8 -4.08 -12.24 4.02
CA LYS A 8 -3.61 -12.12 5.40
C LYS A 8 -2.09 -12.03 5.49
N LYS A 9 -1.36 -12.87 4.77
CA LYS A 9 0.12 -12.84 4.75
C LYS A 9 0.66 -11.50 4.25
N LEU A 10 0.09 -10.93 3.18
CA LEU A 10 0.52 -9.63 2.66
C LEU A 10 0.16 -8.49 3.59
N ALA A 11 -1.08 -8.42 4.08
CA ALA A 11 -1.51 -7.36 4.99
C ALA A 11 -0.68 -7.30 6.29
N ARG A 12 -0.16 -8.45 6.77
CA ARG A 12 0.75 -8.52 7.93
C ARG A 12 2.18 -8.05 7.65
N LYS A 13 2.55 -7.82 6.39
CA LYS A 13 3.81 -7.18 6.00
C LYS A 13 3.70 -5.66 5.92
N CYS A 14 2.49 -5.12 5.86
CA CYS A 14 2.27 -3.68 5.84
C CYS A 14 2.73 -3.03 7.15
N HIS A 15 3.35 -1.86 7.02
CA HIS A 15 3.84 -1.05 8.12
C HIS A 15 3.85 0.44 7.74
N GLY A 16 3.95 1.31 8.73
CA GLY A 16 4.01 2.76 8.54
C GLY A 16 2.70 3.33 8.02
N ASP A 17 2.80 4.30 7.11
CA ASP A 17 1.66 4.81 6.36
C ASP A 17 1.31 3.87 5.21
N VAL A 18 0.11 3.30 5.23
CA VAL A 18 -0.31 2.26 4.29
C VAL A 18 -1.45 2.74 3.39
N LEU A 19 -1.34 2.48 2.08
CA LEU A 19 -2.41 2.68 1.11
C LEU A 19 -2.85 1.35 0.52
N GLU A 20 -4.13 1.00 0.65
CA GLU A 20 -4.78 -0.05 -0.12
C GLU A 20 -5.39 0.53 -1.40
N VAL A 21 -4.79 0.18 -2.53
CA VAL A 21 -5.25 0.56 -3.87
C VAL A 21 -6.23 -0.48 -4.39
N SER A 22 -7.27 -0.02 -5.10
CA SER A 22 -8.38 -0.86 -5.57
C SER A 22 -8.97 -1.68 -4.42
N CYS A 23 -9.25 -1.01 -3.30
CA CYS A 23 -9.66 -1.66 -2.05
C CYS A 23 -10.99 -2.41 -2.16
N GLY A 24 -11.79 -2.09 -3.18
CA GLY A 24 -13.10 -2.64 -3.42
C GLY A 24 -13.96 -2.53 -2.16
N THR A 25 -14.56 -3.65 -1.75
CA THR A 25 -15.38 -3.71 -0.52
C THR A 25 -14.57 -4.01 0.74
N GLY A 26 -13.26 -3.74 0.77
CA GLY A 26 -12.42 -3.92 1.97
C GLY A 26 -12.21 -5.39 2.36
N ARG A 27 -11.75 -6.23 1.43
CA ARG A 27 -11.52 -7.66 1.71
C ARG A 27 -10.31 -7.93 2.63
N ASN A 28 -9.44 -6.93 2.84
CA ASN A 28 -8.25 -7.05 3.67
C ASN A 28 -8.40 -6.44 5.08
N LEU A 29 -9.52 -5.76 5.38
CA LEU A 29 -9.70 -4.95 6.60
C LEU A 29 -9.32 -5.67 7.90
N GLY A 30 -9.71 -6.93 8.04
CA GLY A 30 -9.46 -7.74 9.24
C GLY A 30 -8.06 -8.35 9.35
N TYR A 31 -7.12 -7.99 8.46
CA TYR A 31 -5.80 -8.63 8.39
C TYR A 31 -4.63 -7.72 8.70
N TYR A 32 -4.83 -6.40 8.73
CA TYR A 32 -3.77 -5.45 9.03
C TYR A 32 -3.30 -5.57 10.48
N ASP A 33 -2.03 -5.23 10.71
CA ASP A 33 -1.43 -5.20 12.03
C ASP A 33 -1.67 -3.83 12.68
N ILE A 34 -2.89 -3.65 13.24
CA ILE A 34 -3.42 -2.38 13.74
C ILE A 34 -3.86 -2.43 15.22
N ASP A 35 -3.60 -3.53 15.92
CA ASP A 35 -4.05 -3.73 17.30
C ASP A 35 -2.92 -3.44 18.31
N GLY A 36 -3.17 -2.54 19.25
CA GLY A 36 -2.27 -2.20 20.36
C GLY A 36 -1.12 -1.25 20.00
N GLU A 37 -0.36 -0.81 21.01
CA GLU A 37 0.72 0.18 20.86
C GLU A 37 1.86 -0.31 19.94
N GLY A 38 2.14 -1.61 19.94
CA GLY A 38 3.18 -2.23 19.12
C GLY A 38 2.77 -2.54 17.67
N ALA A 39 1.57 -2.16 17.26
CA ALA A 39 1.10 -2.37 15.90
C ALA A 39 1.97 -1.61 14.90
N LYS A 40 2.23 -2.22 13.74
CA LYS A 40 3.18 -1.70 12.74
C LYS A 40 2.59 -0.64 11.82
N VAL A 41 1.27 -0.59 11.71
CA VAL A 41 0.56 0.34 10.83
C VAL A 41 0.20 1.61 11.59
N GLU A 42 0.64 2.75 11.07
CA GLU A 42 0.40 4.09 11.63
C GLU A 42 -0.83 4.74 10.99
N SER A 43 -1.06 4.49 9.71
CA SER A 43 -2.28 4.92 9.01
C SER A 43 -2.72 3.94 7.93
N LEU A 44 -4.02 3.93 7.67
CA LEU A 44 -4.67 3.17 6.59
C LEU A 44 -5.46 4.10 5.68
N GLY A 45 -5.03 4.19 4.42
CA GLY A 45 -5.79 4.77 3.32
C GLY A 45 -6.42 3.66 2.47
N PHE A 46 -7.66 3.88 2.04
CA PHE A 46 -8.37 3.00 1.12
C PHE A 46 -8.83 3.82 -0.08
N ILE A 47 -8.40 3.45 -1.28
CA ILE A 47 -8.83 4.11 -2.52
C ILE A 47 -9.45 3.11 -3.48
N ASP A 48 -10.57 3.49 -4.09
CA ASP A 48 -11.20 2.75 -5.17
C ASP A 48 -11.95 3.71 -6.11
N LEU A 49 -12.06 3.34 -7.38
CA LEU A 49 -12.78 4.13 -8.38
C LEU A 49 -14.29 4.16 -8.09
N SER A 50 -14.85 3.07 -7.56
CA SER A 50 -16.28 2.96 -7.31
C SER A 50 -16.67 3.54 -5.94
N PRO A 51 -17.47 4.62 -5.87
CA PRO A 51 -17.96 5.14 -4.60
C PRO A 51 -18.80 4.12 -3.83
N GLN A 52 -19.54 3.25 -4.53
CA GLN A 52 -20.35 2.20 -3.92
C GLN A 52 -19.47 1.16 -3.22
N MET A 53 -18.34 0.79 -3.82
CA MET A 53 -17.39 -0.14 -3.20
C MET A 53 -16.75 0.46 -1.95
N VAL A 54 -16.34 1.74 -2.02
CA VAL A 54 -15.79 2.49 -0.89
C VAL A 54 -16.81 2.60 0.25
N ASP A 55 -18.08 2.88 -0.03
CA ASP A 55 -19.15 2.91 0.97
C ASP A 55 -19.32 1.55 1.67
N VAL A 56 -19.30 0.45 0.92
CA VAL A 56 -19.33 -0.91 1.52
C VAL A 56 -18.08 -1.18 2.36
N CYS A 57 -16.90 -0.75 1.90
CA CYS A 57 -15.64 -0.85 2.63
C CYS A 57 -15.74 -0.12 3.99
N GLN A 58 -16.24 1.11 3.99
CA GLN A 58 -16.45 1.93 5.18
C GLN A 58 -17.47 1.30 6.14
N LYS A 59 -18.59 0.78 5.62
CA LYS A 59 -19.60 0.08 6.43
C LYS A 59 -19.03 -1.18 7.10
N LYS A 60 -18.20 -1.94 6.39
CA LYS A 60 -17.51 -3.11 6.96
C LYS A 60 -16.48 -2.72 8.01
N TRP A 61 -15.75 -1.62 7.79
CA TRP A 61 -14.87 -1.08 8.82
C TRP A 61 -15.65 -0.75 10.09
N ALA A 62 -16.77 -0.02 9.96
CA ALA A 62 -17.62 0.31 11.10
C ALA A 62 -18.17 -0.93 11.81
N ALA A 63 -18.54 -1.98 11.07
CA ALA A 63 -18.99 -3.24 11.67
C ALA A 63 -17.88 -3.98 12.43
N LEU A 64 -16.65 -3.99 11.90
CA LEU A 64 -15.50 -4.69 12.51
C LEU A 64 -14.92 -3.91 13.69
N PHE A 65 -14.83 -2.59 13.57
CA PHE A 65 -14.01 -1.75 14.44
C PHE A 65 -14.77 -0.59 15.09
N GLY A 66 -16.07 -0.43 14.80
CA GLY A 66 -16.87 0.71 15.30
C GLY A 66 -17.34 0.57 16.75
N SER A 67 -17.33 -0.63 17.33
CA SER A 67 -17.69 -0.80 18.74
C SER A 67 -16.64 -0.19 19.67
N LYS A 68 -17.05 0.35 20.83
CA LYS A 68 -16.12 0.93 21.82
C LYS A 68 -15.02 -0.05 22.23
N MET A 69 -15.36 -1.32 22.40
CA MET A 69 -14.40 -2.38 22.76
C MET A 69 -13.40 -2.64 21.62
N ALA A 70 -13.84 -2.64 20.36
CA ALA A 70 -12.95 -2.81 19.23
C ALA A 70 -12.01 -1.59 19.07
N GLN A 71 -12.53 -0.37 19.20
CA GLN A 71 -11.73 0.86 19.14
C GLN A 71 -10.64 0.90 20.23
N GLN A 72 -10.92 0.39 21.43
CA GLN A 72 -9.93 0.30 22.51
C GLN A 72 -8.78 -0.68 22.22
N LYS A 73 -8.98 -1.63 21.30
CA LYS A 73 -7.92 -2.56 20.88
C LYS A 73 -7.05 -1.99 19.77
N LEU A 74 -7.56 -1.04 19.00
CA LEU A 74 -6.80 -0.42 17.91
C LEU A 74 -5.60 0.35 18.48
N LYS A 75 -4.56 0.47 17.66
CA LYS A 75 -3.40 1.29 17.94
C LYS A 75 -3.85 2.72 18.28
N PRO A 76 -3.41 3.29 19.42
CA PRO A 76 -3.66 4.68 19.75
C PRO A 76 -3.13 5.61 18.64
N GLY A 77 -3.99 6.49 18.14
CA GLY A 77 -3.63 7.44 17.08
C GLY A 77 -3.65 6.90 15.65
N LEU A 78 -4.10 5.66 15.42
CA LEU A 78 -4.29 5.12 14.07
C LEU A 78 -5.16 6.06 13.22
N LYS A 79 -4.61 6.52 12.08
CA LYS A 79 -5.34 7.39 11.16
C LYS A 79 -5.97 6.59 10.04
N LEU A 80 -7.21 6.91 9.70
CA LEU A 80 -7.99 6.18 8.70
C LEU A 80 -8.53 7.14 7.63
N ARG A 81 -8.45 6.76 6.36
CA ARG A 81 -9.03 7.53 5.25
C ARG A 81 -9.66 6.61 4.20
N PHE A 82 -10.90 6.91 3.81
CA PHE A 82 -11.58 6.29 2.67
C PHE A 82 -11.71 7.32 1.55
N MET A 83 -11.41 6.90 0.31
CA MET A 83 -11.27 7.80 -0.83
C MET A 83 -11.91 7.18 -2.06
N THR A 84 -12.80 7.93 -2.70
CA THR A 84 -13.28 7.58 -4.04
C THR A 84 -12.41 8.32 -5.05
N GLY A 85 -11.79 7.58 -5.97
CA GLY A 85 -10.93 8.17 -6.99
C GLY A 85 -10.23 7.13 -7.85
N SER A 86 -9.81 7.55 -9.04
CA SER A 86 -8.99 6.70 -9.91
C SER A 86 -7.57 6.60 -9.36
N ALA A 87 -7.10 5.38 -9.17
CA ALA A 87 -5.69 5.13 -8.84
C ALA A 87 -4.76 5.24 -10.05
N LEU A 88 -5.26 5.61 -11.24
CA LEU A 88 -4.41 6.05 -12.37
C LEU A 88 -4.09 7.54 -12.29
N GLY A 89 -4.89 8.33 -11.58
CA GLY A 89 -4.68 9.76 -11.36
C GLY A 89 -3.90 10.07 -10.09
N ASP A 90 -3.97 11.31 -9.64
CA ASP A 90 -3.34 11.73 -8.38
C ASP A 90 -3.99 11.05 -7.18
N MET A 91 -3.15 10.47 -6.32
CA MET A 91 -3.57 9.93 -5.03
C MET A 91 -3.04 10.85 -3.92
N PRO A 92 -3.82 11.16 -2.88
CA PRO A 92 -3.35 12.07 -1.86
C PRO A 92 -2.24 11.42 -1.04
N LEU A 93 -1.35 12.27 -0.50
CA LEU A 93 -0.35 11.86 0.48
C LEU A 93 -1.00 11.22 1.71
N ALA A 94 -0.20 10.44 2.42
CA ALA A 94 -0.60 9.81 3.67
C ALA A 94 -1.10 10.87 4.69
N PRO A 95 -1.89 10.46 5.69
CA PRO A 95 -2.30 11.35 6.79
C PRO A 95 -1.16 11.99 7.59
N SER A 96 0.09 11.56 7.40
CA SER A 96 1.31 12.19 7.91
C SER A 96 1.81 13.36 7.05
N GLY A 97 1.28 13.54 5.84
CA GLY A 97 1.78 14.48 4.83
C GLY A 97 2.97 13.94 4.01
N LYS A 98 3.30 12.66 4.14
CA LYS A 98 4.38 11.98 3.40
C LYS A 98 3.83 11.03 2.34
N LYS A 99 4.73 10.50 1.51
CA LYS A 99 4.45 9.32 0.68
C LYS A 99 4.29 8.08 1.58
N TYR A 100 3.71 7.01 1.03
CA TYR A 100 3.37 5.81 1.79
C TYR A 100 4.57 4.89 1.99
N ASP A 101 4.71 4.30 3.17
CA ASP A 101 5.71 3.26 3.45
C ASP A 101 5.30 1.92 2.81
N THR A 102 4.01 1.59 2.83
CA THR A 102 3.50 0.40 2.14
C THR A 102 2.32 0.73 1.26
N ILE A 103 2.35 0.26 0.01
CA ILE A 103 1.18 0.22 -0.85
C ILE A 103 0.81 -1.24 -1.09
N ILE A 104 -0.45 -1.59 -0.91
CA ILE A 104 -0.96 -2.95 -1.11
C ILE A 104 -2.10 -2.93 -2.12
N GLN A 105 -2.09 -3.88 -3.04
CA GLN A 105 -3.20 -4.11 -3.97
C GLN A 105 -3.49 -5.60 -4.09
N THR A 106 -4.78 -5.95 -4.15
CA THR A 106 -5.20 -7.35 -4.21
C THR A 106 -6.35 -7.54 -5.20
N MET A 107 -6.07 -8.18 -6.33
CA MET A 107 -6.98 -8.42 -7.45
C MET A 107 -7.44 -7.12 -8.11
N GLY A 108 -6.52 -6.17 -8.28
CA GLY A 108 -6.78 -4.87 -8.89
C GLY A 108 -6.29 -4.76 -10.33
N LEU A 109 -5.12 -5.36 -10.65
CA LEU A 109 -4.50 -5.22 -11.98
C LEU A 109 -5.32 -5.87 -13.08
N CYS A 110 -6.16 -6.87 -12.79
CA CYS A 110 -7.02 -7.48 -13.79
C CYS A 110 -8.21 -6.59 -14.20
N SER A 111 -8.58 -5.60 -13.40
CA SER A 111 -9.81 -4.80 -13.57
C SER A 111 -9.55 -3.37 -14.07
N THR A 112 -8.30 -3.00 -14.36
CA THR A 112 -7.92 -1.68 -14.90
C THR A 112 -7.62 -1.76 -16.39
N ALA A 113 -7.83 -0.69 -17.15
CA ALA A 113 -7.41 -0.61 -18.55
C ALA A 113 -5.88 -0.45 -18.70
N SER A 114 -5.23 0.18 -17.73
CA SER A 114 -3.79 0.52 -17.77
C SER A 114 -3.03 -0.09 -16.57
N PRO A 115 -2.85 -1.43 -16.53
CA PRO A 115 -2.21 -2.10 -15.40
C PRO A 115 -0.75 -1.68 -15.12
N ALA A 116 0.06 -1.43 -16.15
CA ALA A 116 1.44 -0.98 -15.97
C ALA A 116 1.48 0.43 -15.36
N GLU A 117 0.75 1.38 -15.94
CA GLU A 117 0.62 2.76 -15.43
C GLU A 117 0.13 2.80 -13.98
N LEU A 118 -0.75 1.87 -13.59
CA LEU A 118 -1.22 1.76 -12.21
C LEU A 118 -0.08 1.38 -11.24
N VAL A 119 0.77 0.42 -11.60
CA VAL A 119 1.96 0.05 -10.80
C VAL A 119 2.96 1.21 -10.74
N GLU A 120 3.19 1.89 -11.87
CA GLU A 120 4.06 3.07 -11.92
C GLU A 120 3.52 4.23 -11.06
N ASN A 121 2.20 4.43 -11.05
CA ASN A 121 1.59 5.43 -10.17
C ASN A 121 1.71 5.06 -8.69
N MET A 122 1.59 3.79 -8.33
CA MET A 122 1.89 3.34 -6.96
C MET A 122 3.33 3.69 -6.60
N ALA A 123 4.30 3.43 -7.48
CA ALA A 123 5.70 3.77 -7.25
C ALA A 123 5.91 5.27 -7.01
N ARG A 124 5.20 6.13 -7.76
CA ARG A 124 5.23 7.60 -7.54
C ARG A 124 4.77 8.01 -6.14
N HIS A 125 3.85 7.26 -5.53
CA HIS A 125 3.28 7.52 -4.20
C HIS A 125 3.94 6.73 -3.07
N LEU A 126 4.89 5.85 -3.38
CA LEU A 126 5.71 5.13 -2.40
C LEU A 126 6.84 6.04 -1.89
N ASP A 127 7.17 5.96 -0.60
CA ASP A 127 8.35 6.62 -0.05
C ASP A 127 9.62 5.89 -0.49
N THR A 128 10.13 6.25 -1.66
CA THR A 128 11.34 5.66 -2.23
C THR A 128 12.62 6.09 -1.52
N SER A 129 12.57 7.04 -0.58
CA SER A 129 13.72 7.38 0.28
C SER A 129 13.91 6.39 1.42
N ASN A 130 12.86 5.64 1.75
CA ASN A 130 12.87 4.55 2.72
C ASN A 130 13.21 3.22 2.01
N PRO A 131 14.37 2.60 2.26
CA PRO A 131 14.71 1.30 1.66
C PRO A 131 13.78 0.17 2.14
N ASP A 132 13.03 0.40 3.22
CA ASP A 132 12.03 -0.54 3.74
C ASP A 132 10.63 -0.38 3.17
N SER A 133 10.39 0.62 2.32
CA SER A 133 9.10 0.78 1.66
C SER A 133 8.79 -0.34 0.67
N ARG A 134 7.51 -0.72 0.56
CA ARG A 134 7.07 -1.87 -0.25
C ARG A 134 5.84 -1.57 -1.08
N ILE A 135 5.80 -2.12 -2.30
CA ILE A 135 4.55 -2.42 -2.99
C ILE A 135 4.28 -3.93 -2.87
N LEU A 136 3.09 -4.29 -2.41
CA LEU A 136 2.65 -5.67 -2.18
C LEU A 136 1.48 -5.99 -3.10
N LEU A 137 1.65 -6.95 -4.00
CA LEU A 137 0.63 -7.30 -4.98
C LEU A 137 0.17 -8.75 -4.79
N LEU A 138 -1.14 -8.96 -4.85
CA LEU A 138 -1.76 -10.28 -5.03
C LEU A 138 -2.70 -10.22 -6.22
N GLU A 139 -2.34 -10.86 -7.32
CA GLU A 139 -3.03 -10.67 -8.59
C GLU A 139 -3.41 -12.01 -9.24
N HIS A 140 -4.38 -11.95 -10.14
CA HIS A 140 -4.70 -13.06 -11.03
C HIS A 140 -4.09 -12.80 -12.41
N GLY A 141 -3.42 -13.80 -12.95
CA GLY A 141 -2.81 -13.76 -14.26
C GLY A 141 -2.63 -15.16 -14.84
N ARG A 142 -1.78 -15.27 -15.85
CA ARG A 142 -1.54 -16.52 -16.55
C ARG A 142 -0.85 -17.57 -15.70
N SER A 143 -1.16 -18.82 -16.00
CA SER A 143 -0.53 -20.00 -15.45
C SER A 143 0.82 -20.29 -16.12
N TYR A 144 1.66 -21.08 -15.48
CA TYR A 144 2.80 -21.74 -16.14
C TYR A 144 2.38 -22.96 -16.99
N LEU A 145 1.11 -23.39 -16.94
CA LEU A 145 0.57 -24.53 -17.68
C LEU A 145 -0.10 -24.06 -18.98
N PRO A 146 0.43 -24.44 -20.17
CA PRO A 146 -0.11 -23.98 -21.45
C PRO A 146 -1.57 -24.38 -21.69
N TRP A 147 -1.99 -25.58 -21.27
CA TRP A 147 -3.37 -26.03 -21.46
C TRP A 147 -4.37 -25.20 -20.64
N LEU A 148 -3.97 -24.76 -19.43
CA LEU A 148 -4.82 -23.93 -18.57
C LEU A 148 -4.94 -22.53 -19.18
N ASN A 149 -3.85 -21.99 -19.71
CA ASN A 149 -3.89 -20.72 -20.43
C ASN A 149 -4.83 -20.74 -21.63
N ARG A 150 -4.92 -21.85 -22.40
CA ARG A 150 -5.93 -21.98 -23.46
C ARG A 150 -7.36 -21.88 -22.93
N VAL A 151 -7.64 -22.47 -21.77
CA VAL A 151 -8.97 -22.38 -21.14
C VAL A 151 -9.26 -20.94 -20.70
N LEU A 152 -8.28 -20.28 -20.08
CA LEU A 152 -8.40 -18.86 -19.71
C LEU A 152 -8.65 -18.00 -20.94
N ASP A 153 -7.84 -18.15 -21.98
CA ASP A 153 -7.94 -17.36 -23.21
C ASP A 153 -9.31 -17.53 -23.90
N ASN A 154 -9.82 -18.77 -23.98
CA ASN A 154 -11.13 -19.05 -24.57
C ASN A 154 -12.33 -18.53 -23.76
N SER A 155 -12.13 -18.18 -22.48
CA SER A 155 -13.22 -17.72 -21.60
C SER A 155 -13.02 -16.30 -21.08
N ALA A 156 -11.94 -15.61 -21.47
CA ALA A 156 -11.59 -14.28 -20.99
C ALA A 156 -12.61 -13.22 -21.32
N GLU A 157 -13.13 -13.20 -22.56
CA GLU A 157 -14.13 -12.22 -22.98
C GLU A 157 -15.41 -12.34 -22.17
N LYS A 158 -15.97 -13.55 -22.08
CA LYS A 158 -17.14 -13.83 -21.24
C LYS A 158 -16.91 -13.49 -19.77
N HIS A 159 -15.70 -13.76 -19.26
CA HIS A 159 -15.35 -13.40 -17.89
C HIS A 159 -15.30 -11.88 -17.70
N ALA A 160 -14.73 -11.14 -18.66
CA ALA A 160 -14.67 -9.69 -18.65
C ALA A 160 -16.07 -9.07 -18.76
N GLU A 161 -16.96 -9.62 -19.57
CA GLU A 161 -18.37 -9.19 -19.65
C GLU A 161 -19.11 -9.38 -18.32
N LEU A 162 -18.89 -10.51 -17.65
CA LEU A 162 -19.60 -10.85 -16.41
C LEU A 162 -19.02 -10.20 -15.15
N HIS A 163 -17.70 -10.02 -15.10
CA HIS A 163 -16.96 -9.63 -13.90
C HIS A 163 -16.12 -8.37 -14.05
N GLY A 164 -16.02 -7.81 -15.25
CA GLY A 164 -15.28 -6.57 -15.53
C GLY A 164 -13.76 -6.71 -15.45
N CYS A 165 -13.22 -7.93 -15.50
CA CYS A 165 -11.78 -8.17 -15.35
C CYS A 165 -11.23 -9.18 -16.35
N TRP A 166 -9.94 -9.00 -16.67
CA TRP A 166 -9.20 -9.83 -17.60
C TRP A 166 -8.21 -10.69 -16.82
N PHE A 167 -8.61 -11.91 -16.54
CA PHE A 167 -7.87 -12.85 -15.69
C PHE A 167 -6.68 -13.54 -16.40
N ASN A 168 -6.51 -13.37 -17.71
CA ASN A 168 -5.53 -14.04 -18.56
C ASN A 168 -4.35 -13.13 -18.95
N ARG A 169 -4.14 -12.02 -18.22
CA ARG A 169 -3.04 -11.08 -18.46
C ARG A 169 -1.67 -11.68 -18.11
N GLU A 170 -0.66 -11.26 -18.88
CA GLU A 170 0.76 -11.51 -18.60
C GLU A 170 1.25 -10.63 -17.44
N ILE A 171 0.72 -10.89 -16.23
CA ILE A 171 0.99 -10.06 -15.04
C ILE A 171 2.48 -10.07 -14.65
N GLY A 172 3.19 -11.18 -14.85
CA GLY A 172 4.61 -11.29 -14.54
C GLY A 172 5.46 -10.25 -15.25
N GLU A 173 5.47 -10.31 -16.59
CA GLU A 173 6.21 -9.37 -17.44
C GLU A 173 5.75 -7.93 -17.20
N LEU A 174 4.45 -7.71 -17.05
CA LEU A 174 3.90 -6.38 -16.78
C LEU A 174 4.44 -5.76 -15.49
N VAL A 175 4.43 -6.52 -14.39
CA VAL A 175 4.88 -6.03 -13.09
C VAL A 175 6.40 -5.79 -13.11
N GLU A 176 7.15 -6.67 -13.77
CA GLU A 176 8.60 -6.55 -13.90
C GLU A 176 8.99 -5.29 -14.71
N GLN A 177 8.35 -5.04 -15.85
CA GLN A 177 8.60 -3.86 -16.67
C GLN A 177 8.22 -2.56 -15.95
N ALA A 178 7.04 -2.52 -15.32
CA ALA A 178 6.60 -1.35 -14.57
C ALA A 178 7.50 -1.05 -13.36
N ALA A 179 8.00 -2.10 -12.69
CA ALA A 179 8.97 -1.96 -11.61
C ALA A 179 10.26 -1.31 -12.12
N LEU A 180 10.83 -1.86 -13.20
CA LEU A 180 12.05 -1.35 -13.81
C LEU A 180 11.93 0.13 -14.22
N HIS A 181 10.84 0.51 -14.91
CA HIS A 181 10.60 1.89 -15.33
C HIS A 181 10.45 2.86 -14.15
N SER A 182 10.03 2.35 -12.99
CA SER A 182 9.76 3.16 -11.81
C SER A 182 10.91 3.19 -10.80
N GLY A 183 12.07 2.62 -11.14
CA GLY A 183 13.20 2.51 -10.21
C GLY A 183 12.95 1.55 -9.05
N LEU A 184 12.05 0.59 -9.24
CA LEU A 184 11.77 -0.49 -8.31
C LEU A 184 12.38 -1.81 -8.81
N GLU A 185 12.46 -2.78 -7.92
CA GLU A 185 12.84 -4.16 -8.22
C GLU A 185 11.84 -5.14 -7.59
N VAL A 186 11.63 -6.29 -8.26
CA VAL A 186 10.84 -7.40 -7.72
C VAL A 186 11.76 -8.26 -6.85
N VAL A 187 11.60 -8.17 -5.51
CA VAL A 187 12.43 -8.93 -4.56
C VAL A 187 11.85 -10.30 -4.20
N SER A 188 10.59 -10.55 -4.54
CA SER A 188 9.94 -11.85 -4.40
C SER A 188 8.79 -11.97 -5.39
N GLU A 189 8.80 -13.04 -6.17
CA GLU A 189 7.67 -13.51 -6.99
C GLU A 189 7.27 -14.92 -6.52
N ARG A 190 5.99 -15.13 -6.23
CA ARG A 190 5.44 -16.46 -5.93
C ARG A 190 4.15 -16.70 -6.68
N ARG A 191 3.95 -17.93 -7.15
CA ARG A 191 2.70 -18.33 -7.82
C ARG A 191 1.98 -19.44 -7.05
N HIS A 192 0.65 -19.38 -7.08
CA HIS A 192 -0.27 -20.30 -6.42
C HIS A 192 -1.39 -20.71 -7.39
N HIS A 193 -2.21 -21.70 -6.99
CA HIS A 193 -3.39 -22.15 -7.75
C HIS A 193 -3.04 -22.51 -9.20
N PHE A 194 -2.12 -23.47 -9.37
CA PHE A 194 -1.59 -23.86 -10.68
C PHE A 194 -0.94 -22.71 -11.47
N GLY A 195 -0.47 -21.67 -10.78
CA GLY A 195 0.28 -20.58 -11.38
C GLY A 195 -0.55 -19.34 -11.71
N THR A 196 -1.87 -19.37 -11.57
CA THR A 196 -2.73 -18.24 -11.97
C THR A 196 -2.81 -17.14 -10.93
N THR A 197 -2.44 -17.41 -9.68
CA THR A 197 -2.41 -16.40 -8.62
C THR A 197 -0.98 -16.02 -8.30
N TRP A 198 -0.67 -14.74 -8.46
CA TRP A 198 0.65 -14.18 -8.33
C TRP A 198 0.76 -13.34 -7.06
N VAL A 199 1.90 -13.44 -6.38
CA VAL A 199 2.23 -12.64 -5.21
C VAL A 199 3.58 -11.99 -5.47
N PHE A 200 3.59 -10.65 -5.50
CA PHE A 200 4.80 -9.88 -5.68
C PHE A 200 5.11 -9.02 -4.46
N GLU A 201 6.38 -8.83 -4.22
CA GLU A 201 6.91 -7.83 -3.29
C GLU A 201 7.94 -7.01 -4.07
N LEU A 202 7.69 -5.71 -4.16
CA LEU A 202 8.56 -4.76 -4.85
C LEU A 202 9.18 -3.81 -3.83
N LYS A 203 10.41 -3.38 -4.09
CA LYS A 203 11.14 -2.37 -3.30
C LYS A 203 11.76 -1.32 -4.20
N PRO A 204 12.05 -0.10 -3.70
CA PRO A 204 12.93 0.81 -4.40
C PRO A 204 14.33 0.19 -4.57
N THR A 205 14.91 0.33 -5.76
CA THR A 205 16.31 -0.04 -5.99
C THR A 205 17.25 0.82 -5.13
N GLU A 206 18.45 0.32 -4.83
CA GLU A 206 19.44 1.12 -4.07
C GLU A 206 19.71 2.49 -4.71
N ASP A 207 19.77 2.55 -6.03
CA ASP A 207 19.99 3.79 -6.77
C ASP A 207 18.80 4.75 -6.66
N ALA A 208 17.57 4.24 -6.67
CA ALA A 208 16.38 5.04 -6.42
C ALA A 208 16.37 5.61 -5.00
N VAL A 209 16.78 4.80 -4.00
CA VAL A 209 16.90 5.25 -2.61
C VAL A 209 17.94 6.37 -2.49
N LYS A 210 19.15 6.18 -3.02
CA LYS A 210 20.23 7.19 -2.99
C LYS A 210 19.78 8.49 -3.66
N LYS A 211 19.13 8.42 -4.82
CA LYS A 211 18.61 9.59 -5.54
C LYS A 211 17.52 10.32 -4.74
N ALA A 212 16.57 9.59 -4.15
CA ALA A 212 15.51 10.16 -3.35
C ALA A 212 16.04 10.85 -2.08
N GLN A 213 17.01 10.23 -1.41
CA GLN A 213 17.66 10.80 -0.22
C GLN A 213 18.50 12.04 -0.53
N ALA A 214 19.22 12.04 -1.67
CA ALA A 214 20.01 13.19 -2.10
C ALA A 214 19.15 14.42 -2.48
N GLY A 215 17.89 14.19 -2.88
CA GLY A 215 16.93 15.26 -3.18
C GLY A 215 16.22 15.85 -1.96
N LEU A 216 16.43 15.29 -0.76
CA LEU A 216 15.87 15.85 0.48
C LEU A 216 16.70 17.05 0.94
N PRO A 217 16.06 18.13 1.44
CA PRO A 217 16.80 19.19 2.12
C PRO A 217 17.58 18.59 3.30
N PRO A 218 18.80 19.08 3.59
CA PRO A 218 19.59 18.58 4.71
C PRO A 218 18.74 18.63 5.99
N VAL A 219 18.61 17.49 6.67
CA VAL A 219 17.90 17.38 7.94
C VAL A 219 18.50 18.43 8.87
N ALA A 220 17.69 19.41 9.28
CA ALA A 220 18.13 20.44 10.19
C ALA A 220 18.61 19.77 11.49
N THR A 221 19.92 19.87 11.75
CA THR A 221 20.50 19.44 13.02
C THR A 221 19.76 20.20 14.12
N PRO A 222 19.24 19.52 15.16
CA PRO A 222 18.68 20.22 16.30
C PRO A 222 19.74 21.17 16.82
N GLN A 223 19.49 22.48 16.70
CA GLN A 223 20.32 23.46 17.38
C GLN A 223 20.10 23.20 18.86
N THR A 224 21.11 22.63 19.52
CA THR A 224 21.21 22.67 20.96
C THR A 224 21.19 24.14 21.35
N GLU A 225 20.03 24.64 21.76
CA GLU A 225 19.93 25.88 22.51
C GLU A 225 20.86 25.74 23.71
N LYS A 226 22.03 26.37 23.62
CA LYS A 226 22.82 26.68 24.82
C LYS A 226 21.95 27.65 25.61
N GLY A 227 21.17 27.10 26.53
CA GLY A 227 20.49 27.89 27.54
C GLY A 227 21.53 28.77 28.24
N GLU A 228 21.49 30.06 27.95
CA GLU A 228 22.12 31.07 28.79
C GLU A 228 21.47 30.94 30.17
N LYS A 229 22.22 30.37 31.11
CA LYS A 229 21.93 30.54 32.54
C LYS A 229 22.20 32.01 32.87
N GLN A 230 21.29 32.91 32.53
CA GLN A 230 21.23 34.21 33.20
C GLN A 230 20.76 33.94 34.63
N GLY A 231 21.72 34.06 35.55
CA GLY A 231 21.56 33.78 36.96
C GLY A 231 20.44 34.61 37.58
N TRP A 232 19.57 33.94 38.32
CA TRP A 232 18.49 34.52 39.12
C TRP A 232 18.96 35.43 40.28
N LEU A 233 20.25 35.77 40.36
CA LEU A 233 20.88 36.44 41.50
C LEU A 233 21.09 37.95 41.31
N SER A 234 20.64 38.59 40.22
CA SER A 234 20.81 40.03 40.01
C SER A 234 19.54 40.89 40.23
N LYS A 235 18.46 40.33 40.78
CA LYS A 235 17.21 41.08 41.08
C LYS A 235 17.02 41.51 42.55
N LEU A 236 18.07 41.47 43.37
CA LEU A 236 18.06 42.05 44.72
C LEU A 236 19.31 42.93 44.96
N GLY A 237 19.22 44.21 44.61
CA GLY A 237 20.00 45.31 45.19
C GLY A 237 19.02 46.47 45.37
N TRP A 238 18.72 47.04 46.54
CA TRP A 238 19.56 47.40 47.69
C TRP A 238 20.81 48.18 47.25
N THR A 239 20.74 49.47 47.60
CA THR A 239 21.65 50.62 47.42
C THR A 239 21.82 51.17 46.02
#